data_AF-A0A2S2NQI0-F1
#
_entry.id   AF-A0A2S2NQI0-F1
#
_cell.length_a   1.000
_cell.length_b   1.000
_cell.length_c   1.000
_cell.angle_alpha   90.00
_cell.angle_beta   90.00
_cell.angle_gamma   90.00
#
_symmetry.space_group_name_H-M   'P 1'
#
loop_
_entity.id
_entity.type
_entity.pdbx_description
1 polymer ?
#
loop_
_entity_poly.entity_id
_entity_poly.type
_entity_poly.pdbx_seq_one_letter_code
_entity_poly.pdbx_strand_id
1 'polypeptide(L)'
;MEEYGEINLTNQELQMLSDLDSRMYGFLKLNDPKEEKKKTLVLKAIKYLERMLMQMQKEKTEDESSKAISIDSKTYCKLGHFHLLLENYSKAMSAYHKYYNDAETNHWKDANFLYGLGLVYFHFNSYQW
;
A
#
# COMPACT_ATOMS: atom_id res chain seq x y z
N MET A 1 23.10 3.88 13.08
CA MET A 1 23.16 4.68 11.84
C MET A 1 22.50 3.82 10.78
N GLU A 2 21.19 3.99 10.57
CA GLU A 2 20.48 3.17 9.57
C GLU A 2 20.98 3.60 8.18
N GLU A 3 21.56 2.65 7.45
CA GLU A 3 21.98 2.84 6.07
C GLU A 3 20.76 3.18 5.21
N TYR A 4 20.59 4.46 4.93
CA TYR A 4 19.66 4.97 3.93
C TYR A 4 20.24 4.70 2.53
N GLY A 5 20.40 3.43 2.18
CA GLY A 5 20.62 3.04 0.79
C GLY A 5 19.48 3.59 -0.07
N GLU A 6 19.81 4.08 -1.26
CA GLU A 6 18.86 4.40 -2.31
C GLU A 6 17.97 3.18 -2.56
N ILE A 7 16.74 3.20 -2.03
CA ILE A 7 15.76 2.16 -2.34
C ILE A 7 15.23 2.48 -3.72
N ASN A 8 15.90 1.98 -4.75
CA ASN A 8 15.43 2.05 -6.13
C ASN A 8 14.85 0.68 -6.54
N LEU A 9 13.66 0.69 -7.13
CA LEU A 9 13.03 -0.48 -7.72
C LEU A 9 13.38 -0.54 -9.21
N THR A 10 13.82 -1.70 -9.67
CA THR A 10 14.06 -1.93 -11.10
C THR A 10 12.75 -2.03 -11.87
N ASN A 11 12.76 -1.81 -13.19
CA ASN A 11 11.56 -1.96 -14.03
C ASN A 11 10.95 -3.37 -13.95
N GLN A 12 11.78 -4.41 -13.80
CA GLN A 12 11.30 -5.78 -13.61
C GLN A 12 10.60 -5.94 -12.26
N GLU A 13 11.17 -5.39 -11.18
CA GLU A 13 10.55 -5.37 -9.86
C GLU A 13 9.21 -4.61 -9.88
N LEU A 14 9.14 -3.46 -10.55
CA LEU A 14 7.91 -2.68 -10.70
C LEU A 14 6.82 -3.46 -11.45
N GLN A 15 7.17 -4.18 -12.52
CA GLN A 15 6.23 -5.03 -13.24
C GLN A 15 5.71 -6.19 -12.37
N MET A 16 6.59 -6.85 -11.61
CA MET A 16 6.14 -7.88 -10.67
C MET A 16 5.21 -7.32 -9.60
N LEU A 17 5.49 -6.11 -9.11
CA LEU A 17 4.69 -5.42 -8.12
C LEU A 17 3.36 -4.91 -8.68
N SER A 18 3.28 -4.54 -9.96
CA SER A 18 2.03 -4.04 -10.58
C SER A 18 0.93 -5.08 -10.56
N ASP A 19 1.30 -6.36 -10.69
CA ASP A 19 0.36 -7.48 -10.78
C ASP A 19 -0.20 -7.90 -9.41
N LEU A 20 0.39 -7.42 -8.31
CA LEU A 20 -0.05 -7.75 -6.96
C LEU A 20 -1.20 -6.85 -6.49
N ASP A 21 -2.35 -7.43 -6.20
CA ASP A 21 -3.50 -6.74 -5.62
C ASP A 21 -4.17 -7.57 -4.52
N SER A 22 -5.26 -7.05 -3.97
CA SER A 22 -6.03 -7.70 -2.91
C SER A 22 -6.58 -9.07 -3.28
N ARG A 23 -6.81 -9.39 -4.57
CA ARG A 23 -7.36 -10.69 -5.01
C ARG A 23 -6.39 -11.83 -4.78
N MET A 24 -5.10 -11.52 -4.64
CA MET A 24 -4.07 -12.52 -4.33
C MET A 24 -4.11 -12.96 -2.86
N TYR A 25 -4.85 -12.25 -2.00
CA TYR A 25 -5.01 -12.62 -0.59
C TYR A 25 -5.62 -14.03 -0.45
N GLY A 26 -5.02 -14.87 0.39
CA GLY A 26 -5.40 -16.27 0.57
C GLY A 26 -4.77 -17.25 -0.44
N PHE A 27 -4.41 -16.78 -1.65
CA PHE A 27 -3.69 -17.58 -2.65
C PHE A 27 -2.18 -17.42 -2.53
N LEU A 28 -1.70 -16.18 -2.45
CA LEU A 28 -0.30 -15.84 -2.26
C LEU A 28 0.01 -15.73 -0.76
N LYS A 29 0.77 -16.68 -0.24
CA LYS A 29 1.16 -16.72 1.17
C LYS A 29 2.56 -16.14 1.36
N LEU A 30 2.67 -14.82 1.41
CA LEU A 30 3.96 -14.14 1.59
C LEU A 30 4.65 -14.47 2.93
N ASN A 31 3.91 -14.99 3.91
CA ASN A 31 4.46 -15.43 5.18
C ASN A 31 5.02 -16.87 5.13
N ASP A 32 4.81 -17.62 4.05
CA ASP A 32 5.44 -18.93 3.83
C ASP A 32 6.92 -18.76 3.47
N PRO A 33 7.87 -19.50 4.10
CA PRO A 33 9.29 -19.46 3.76
C PRO A 33 9.59 -19.68 2.27
N LYS A 34 8.72 -20.36 1.52
CA LYS A 34 8.87 -20.56 0.07
C LYS A 34 8.77 -19.26 -0.73
N GLU A 35 8.07 -18.26 -0.21
CA GLU A 35 7.78 -16.98 -0.88
C GLU A 35 8.69 -15.84 -0.39
N GLU A 36 9.75 -16.15 0.36
CA GLU A 36 10.65 -15.16 1.01
C GLU A 36 11.20 -14.10 0.04
N LYS A 37 11.51 -14.50 -1.20
CA LYS A 37 11.97 -13.56 -2.25
C LYS A 37 10.90 -12.53 -2.61
N LYS A 38 9.64 -12.96 -2.81
CA LYS A 38 8.52 -12.05 -3.10
C LYS A 38 8.18 -11.21 -1.87
N LYS A 39 8.23 -11.80 -0.67
CA LYS A 39 8.03 -11.07 0.59
C LYS A 39 9.03 -9.92 0.73
N THR A 40 10.31 -10.20 0.50
CA THR A 40 11.37 -9.19 0.53
C THR A 40 11.14 -8.07 -0.48
N LEU A 41 10.71 -8.43 -1.70
CA LEU A 41 10.37 -7.46 -2.74
C LEU A 41 9.18 -6.57 -2.33
N VAL A 42 8.12 -7.16 -1.78
CA VAL A 42 6.95 -6.40 -1.27
C VAL A 42 7.34 -5.48 -0.12
N LEU A 43 8.19 -5.92 0.81
CA LEU A 43 8.70 -5.08 1.90
C LEU A 43 9.56 -3.92 1.38
N LYS A 44 10.40 -4.16 0.36
CA LYS A 44 11.16 -3.11 -0.33
C LYS A 44 10.23 -2.10 -0.97
N ALA A 45 9.16 -2.55 -1.62
CA ALA A 45 8.15 -1.69 -2.24
C ALA A 45 7.38 -0.85 -1.22
N ILE A 46 6.98 -1.42 -0.08
CA ILE A 46 6.34 -0.67 1.01
C ILE A 46 7.24 0.48 1.47
N LYS A 47 8.53 0.18 1.76
CA LYS A 47 9.49 1.21 2.19
C LYS A 47 9.67 2.32 1.15
N TYR A 48 9.70 1.95 -0.13
CA TYR A 48 9.78 2.90 -1.24
C TYR A 48 8.57 3.84 -1.28
N LEU A 49 7.35 3.27 -1.26
CA LEU A 49 6.10 4.03 -1.31
C LEU A 49 5.92 4.91 -0.06
N GLU A 50 6.26 4.41 1.14
CA GLU A 50 6.21 5.19 2.38
C GLU A 50 7.16 6.40 2.31
N ARG A 51 8.39 6.23 1.81
CA ARG A 51 9.34 7.34 1.62
C ARG A 51 8.83 8.39 0.62
N MET A 52 8.29 7.93 -0.51
CA MET A 52 7.70 8.81 -1.53
C MET A 52 6.54 9.64 -0.94
N LEU A 53 5.67 9.01 -0.16
CA LEU A 53 4.56 9.69 0.52
C LEU A 53 5.06 10.72 1.56
N MET A 54 6.11 10.40 2.33
CA MET A 54 6.70 11.34 3.30
C MET A 54 7.32 12.56 2.62
N GLN A 55 8.01 12.38 1.50
CA GLN A 55 8.61 13.48 0.73
C GLN A 55 7.53 14.43 0.21
N MET A 56 6.48 13.90 -0.42
CA MET A 56 5.36 14.72 -0.91
C MET A 56 4.61 15.45 0.21
N GLN A 57 4.46 14.84 1.39
CA GLN A 57 3.85 15.50 2.54
C GLN A 57 4.71 16.66 3.05
N LYS A 58 6.03 16.47 3.10
CA LYS A 58 6.97 17.51 3.54
C LYS A 58 6.94 18.73 2.60
N GLU A 59 6.95 18.48 1.30
CA GLU A 59 6.88 19.54 0.27
C GLU A 59 5.57 20.35 0.38
N LYS A 60 4.45 19.70 0.68
CA LYS A 60 3.14 20.37 0.88
C LYS A 60 3.11 21.32 2.09
N THR A 61 3.90 21.04 3.13
CA THR A 61 4.02 21.91 4.32
C THR A 61 5.00 23.07 4.13
N GLU A 62 5.93 22.97 3.18
CA GLU A 62 6.96 23.99 2.95
C GLU A 62 6.54 25.03 1.89
N ASP A 63 5.62 24.69 0.98
CA ASP A 63 4.99 25.64 0.04
C ASP A 63 3.45 25.60 0.13
N GLU A 64 2.82 26.50 0.89
CA GLU A 64 1.35 26.66 0.93
C GLU A 64 0.74 27.22 -0.39
N SER A 65 1.58 27.59 -1.38
CA SER A 65 1.15 28.30 -2.60
C SER A 65 1.28 27.51 -3.91
N SER A 66 1.97 26.37 -3.92
CA SER A 66 2.15 25.55 -5.11
C SER A 66 1.11 24.42 -5.13
N LYS A 67 0.33 24.40 -6.22
CA LYS A 67 -0.65 23.38 -6.62
C LYS A 67 -0.42 22.05 -5.91
N ALA A 68 -1.41 21.65 -5.11
CA ALA A 68 -1.53 20.32 -4.51
C ALA A 68 -0.89 19.28 -5.42
N ILE A 69 0.30 18.80 -5.04
CA ILE A 69 0.82 17.57 -5.56
C ILE A 69 -0.24 16.56 -5.17
N SER A 70 -1.11 16.23 -6.13
CA SER A 70 -2.13 15.21 -6.01
C SER A 70 -1.34 13.94 -5.73
N ILE A 71 -1.26 13.58 -4.45
CA ILE A 71 -0.76 12.28 -4.04
C ILE A 71 -1.63 11.32 -4.82
N ASP A 72 -1.09 10.63 -5.83
CA ASP A 72 -1.87 9.70 -6.63
C ASP A 72 -2.48 8.73 -5.62
N SER A 73 -3.78 8.86 -5.38
CA SER A 73 -4.44 8.22 -4.26
C SER A 73 -4.31 6.70 -4.39
N LYS A 74 -4.13 6.21 -5.63
CA LYS A 74 -3.80 4.83 -5.95
C LYS A 74 -2.53 4.33 -5.25
N THR A 75 -1.60 5.21 -4.89
CA THR A 75 -0.44 4.89 -4.04
C THR A 75 -0.88 4.32 -2.68
N TYR A 76 -1.86 4.97 -2.03
CA TYR A 76 -2.42 4.46 -0.78
C TYR A 76 -3.18 3.15 -0.99
N CYS A 77 -3.91 3.01 -2.09
CA CYS A 77 -4.58 1.76 -2.44
C CYS A 77 -3.57 0.60 -2.59
N LYS A 78 -2.48 0.83 -3.34
CA LYS A 78 -1.42 -0.16 -3.55
C LYS A 78 -0.67 -0.51 -2.26
N LEU A 79 -0.39 0.49 -1.43
CA LEU A 79 0.20 0.28 -0.11
C LEU A 79 -0.71 -0.59 0.77
N GLY A 80 -2.02 -0.33 0.74
CA GLY A 80 -3.03 -1.15 1.41
C GLY A 80 -3.03 -2.60 0.92
N HIS A 81 -2.94 -2.82 -0.39
CA HIS A 81 -2.82 -4.17 -0.96
C HIS A 81 -1.58 -4.91 -0.45
N PHE A 82 -0.41 -4.27 -0.44
CA PHE A 82 0.81 -4.90 0.05
C PHE A 82 0.74 -5.25 1.54
N HIS A 83 0.20 -4.35 2.36
CA HIS A 83 0.00 -4.65 3.78
C HIS A 83 -1.01 -5.78 4.00
N LEU A 84 -2.07 -5.84 3.20
CA LEU A 84 -3.05 -6.94 3.24
C LEU A 84 -2.40 -8.28 2.89
N LEU A 85 -1.58 -8.34 1.83
CA LEU A 85 -0.88 -9.57 1.42
C LEU A 85 0.18 -10.02 2.43
N LEU A 86 0.69 -9.11 3.25
CA LEU A 86 1.55 -9.41 4.41
C LEU A 86 0.76 -9.69 5.69
N GLU A 87 -0.58 -9.72 5.63
CA GLU A 87 -1.49 -9.94 6.76
C GLU A 87 -1.34 -8.88 7.87
N ASN A 88 -0.87 -7.67 7.51
CA ASN A 88 -0.81 -6.53 8.41
C ASN A 88 -2.08 -5.67 8.29
N TYR A 89 -3.17 -6.15 8.86
CA TYR A 89 -4.50 -5.56 8.72
C TYR A 89 -4.60 -4.12 9.26
N SER A 90 -3.87 -3.79 10.33
CA SER A 90 -3.89 -2.45 10.92
C SER A 90 -3.30 -1.39 9.97
N LYS A 91 -2.13 -1.69 9.37
CA LYS A 91 -1.53 -0.80 8.37
C LYS A 91 -2.34 -0.79 7.07
N ALA A 92 -2.88 -1.94 6.66
CA ALA A 92 -3.74 -2.03 5.48
C ALA A 92 -4.98 -1.13 5.65
N MET A 93 -5.64 -1.18 6.81
CA MET A 93 -6.79 -0.32 7.13
C MET A 93 -6.41 1.16 7.03
N SER A 94 -5.32 1.56 7.69
CA SER A 94 -4.85 2.95 7.68
C SER A 94 -4.62 3.48 6.26
N ALA A 95 -4.03 2.67 5.38
CA ALA A 95 -3.81 3.03 3.99
C ALA A 95 -5.12 3.10 3.20
N TYR A 96 -6.01 2.13 3.36
CA TYR A 96 -7.32 2.13 2.70
C TYR A 96 -8.22 3.28 3.12
N HIS A 97 -8.20 3.68 4.39
CA HIS A 97 -8.95 4.85 4.86
C HIS A 97 -8.42 6.15 4.25
N LYS A 98 -7.10 6.29 4.12
CA LYS A 98 -6.50 7.44 3.42
C LYS A 98 -6.95 7.51 1.95
N TYR A 99 -7.04 6.37 1.28
CA TYR A 99 -7.57 6.29 -0.09
C TYR A 99 -9.07 6.62 -0.15
N TYR A 100 -9.86 6.08 0.79
CA TYR A 100 -11.32 6.29 0.84
C TYR A 100 -11.71 7.75 1.07
N ASN A 101 -10.96 8.46 1.91
CA ASN A 101 -11.23 9.86 2.24
C ASN A 101 -10.84 10.83 1.11
N ASP A 102 -10.19 10.35 0.05
CA ASP A 102 -9.83 11.18 -1.09
C ASP A 102 -11.03 11.34 -2.03
N ALA A 103 -11.65 12.53 -2.00
CA ALA A 103 -12.87 12.85 -2.72
C ALA A 103 -12.72 12.84 -4.25
N GLU A 104 -11.49 12.96 -4.78
CA GLU A 104 -11.25 12.93 -6.23
C GLU A 104 -11.22 11.48 -6.77
N THR A 105 -11.11 10.50 -5.88
CA THR A 105 -11.07 9.10 -6.28
C THR A 105 -12.48 8.56 -6.48
N ASN A 106 -12.72 7.96 -7.64
CA ASN A 106 -13.88 7.08 -7.83
C ASN A 106 -13.63 5.73 -7.13
N HIS A 107 -13.31 5.75 -5.83
CA HIS A 107 -12.92 4.57 -5.04
C HIS A 107 -13.97 3.45 -5.11
N TRP A 108 -15.24 3.81 -5.27
CA TRP A 108 -16.36 2.88 -5.43
C TRP A 108 -16.34 2.09 -6.75
N LYS A 109 -15.54 2.51 -7.74
CA LYS A 109 -15.33 1.77 -9.00
C LYS A 109 -14.17 0.79 -8.92
N ASP A 110 -13.29 0.93 -7.93
CA ASP A 110 -12.15 0.04 -7.76
C ASP A 110 -12.57 -1.22 -6.99
N ALA A 111 -12.89 -2.27 -7.75
CA ALA A 111 -13.31 -3.56 -7.18
C ALA A 111 -12.21 -4.21 -6.31
N ASN A 112 -10.93 -4.03 -6.68
CA ASN A 112 -9.82 -4.60 -5.92
C ASN A 112 -9.69 -3.90 -4.56
N PHE A 113 -9.80 -2.57 -4.55
CA PHE A 113 -9.87 -1.80 -3.32
C PHE A 113 -11.01 -2.26 -2.42
N LEU A 114 -12.24 -2.29 -2.94
CA LEU A 114 -13.43 -2.66 -2.16
C LEU A 114 -13.34 -4.08 -1.60
N TYR A 115 -12.82 -5.02 -2.39
CA TYR A 115 -12.56 -6.39 -1.94
C TYR A 115 -11.56 -6.42 -0.78
N GLY A 116 -10.43 -5.72 -0.92
CA GLY A 116 -9.41 -5.63 0.12
C GLY A 116 -9.94 -4.98 1.41
N LEU A 117 -10.71 -3.89 1.29
CA LEU A 117 -11.33 -3.22 2.42
C LEU A 117 -12.33 -4.14 3.14
N GLY A 118 -13.15 -4.88 2.38
CA GLY A 118 -14.08 -5.87 2.92
C GLY A 118 -13.37 -6.96 3.73
N LEU A 119 -12.24 -7.48 3.23
CA LEU A 119 -11.43 -8.46 3.96
C LEU A 119 -10.89 -7.91 5.28
N VAL A 120 -10.40 -6.66 5.27
CA VAL A 120 -9.90 -6.00 6.49
C VAL A 120 -11.03 -5.78 7.51
N TYR A 121 -12.20 -5.30 7.07
CA TYR A 121 -13.36 -5.18 7.97
C TYR A 121 -13.82 -6.52 8.51
N PHE A 122 -13.87 -7.56 7.67
CA PHE A 122 -14.20 -8.90 8.11
C PHE A 122 -13.24 -9.38 9.19
N HIS A 123 -11.93 -9.21 8.99
CA HIS A 123 -10.91 -9.59 9.98
C HIS A 123 -11.07 -8.87 11.32
N PHE A 124 -11.34 -7.56 11.33
CA PHE A 124 -11.56 -6.83 12.58
C PHE A 124 -12.91 -7.16 13.24
N ASN A 125 -13.92 -7.55 12.47
CA ASN A 125 -15.22 -7.97 13.00
C ASN A 125 -15.23 -9.43 13.47
N SER A 126 -14.34 -10.29 12.95
CA SER A 126 -14.29 -11.73 13.28
C SER A 126 -13.77 -12.03 14.69
N TYR A 127 -13.13 -11.07 15.34
CA TYR A 127 -12.69 -11.17 16.73
C TYR A 127 -13.37 -10.08 17.55
N GLN A 128 -14.54 -10.38 18.10
CA GLN A 128 -15.25 -9.51 19.06
C GLN A 128 -14.55 -9.61 20.43
N TRP A 129 -14.23 -8.45 21.01
CA TRP A 129 -13.87 -8.08 22.41
C TRP A 129 -13.01 -9.04 23.26
#